data_AF-A0A1V2L631-F1
#
_entry.id   AF-A0A1V2L631-F1
#
_cell.length_a   1.000
_cell.length_b   1.000
_cell.length_c   1.000
_cell.angle_alpha   90.00
_cell.angle_beta   90.00
_cell.angle_gamma   90.00
#
_symmetry.space_group_name_H-M   'P 1'
#
loop_
_entity.id
_entity.type
_entity.pdbx_description
1 polymer ?
#
loop_
_entity_poly.entity_id
_entity_poly.type
_entity_poly.pdbx_seq_one_letter_code
_entity_poly.pdbx_strand_id
1 'polypeptide(L)'
;MYCLTVRASAIFNGLDLSYAIERGSTDKRKCRLEGCWTAISGPESKFCSKQHGLEYMREAMRALELRQSNEKDENSEEDRKELTKAELVQLIRHSSTYETLKNIGATLPDVSVDLENQPRLKKIDEDVADLEEKLKLESLRKQLLIKTRENVKRLSEEITAAMDTGTSKKKVKKVEVCGFDLSFNNEADFFKDVTEDDLVSKQTEQLKERFISLQSSDKDTEMEDLYPNICLTEKKKCLKHNGWQTMLTDEIDMNIQNLEIQMTKLLERKKSIIKVLKTDLFEQKAHVKQKQMLS
;
A
#
# COMPACT_ATOMS: atom_id res chain seq x y z
N MET A 1 -19.63 -7.08 9.83
CA MET A 1 -18.90 -7.15 11.12
C MET A 1 -19.83 -6.68 12.21
N TYR A 2 -20.27 -7.58 13.08
CA TYR A 2 -21.01 -7.29 14.30
C TYR A 2 -20.03 -6.85 15.40
N CYS A 3 -20.36 -5.81 16.15
CA CYS A 3 -19.85 -5.69 17.52
C CYS A 3 -21.03 -5.37 18.43
N LEU A 4 -21.40 -6.39 19.20
CA LEU A 4 -22.45 -6.40 20.20
C LEU A 4 -21.99 -5.62 21.44
N THR A 5 -22.92 -4.80 21.93
CA THR A 5 -23.01 -4.27 23.29
C THR A 5 -22.98 -5.35 24.37
N VAL A 6 -22.33 -5.08 25.51
CA VAL A 6 -22.75 -5.63 26.82
C VAL A 6 -22.68 -4.52 27.88
N ARG A 7 -23.82 -4.34 28.57
CA ARG A 7 -24.11 -3.50 29.74
C ARG A 7 -23.80 -4.25 31.04
N ALA A 8 -23.52 -3.50 32.12
CA ALA A 8 -24.08 -3.67 33.48
C ALA A 8 -23.61 -2.48 34.35
N SER A 9 -24.48 -1.60 34.87
CA SER A 9 -25.32 -1.73 36.08
C SER A 9 -24.46 -1.88 37.35
N ALA A 10 -24.65 -1.21 38.48
CA ALA A 10 -25.49 -0.13 39.00
C ALA A 10 -24.93 0.17 40.42
N ILE A 11 -25.29 1.30 41.04
CA ILE A 11 -25.73 1.46 42.45
C ILE A 11 -25.65 2.94 42.82
N PHE A 12 -26.84 3.52 43.00
CA PHE A 12 -27.11 4.80 43.65
C PHE A 12 -27.08 4.61 45.16
N ASN A 13 -26.68 5.62 45.94
CA ASN A 13 -27.42 6.04 47.13
C ASN A 13 -27.05 7.47 47.54
N GLY A 14 -28.09 8.22 47.92
CA GLY A 14 -28.14 9.67 47.92
C GLY A 14 -27.36 10.37 49.03
N LEU A 15 -27.12 11.67 48.80
CA LEU A 15 -27.33 12.73 49.77
C LEU A 15 -27.65 14.04 49.02
N ASP A 16 -28.57 14.78 49.61
CA ASP A 16 -29.35 15.90 49.09
C ASP A 16 -28.57 17.02 48.39
N LEU A 17 -29.08 17.45 47.23
CA LEU A 17 -28.76 18.71 46.57
C LEU A 17 -29.72 19.79 47.07
N SER A 18 -29.18 20.88 47.62
CA SER A 18 -29.85 22.17 47.61
C SER A 18 -29.09 23.14 46.70
N TYR A 19 -29.80 23.67 45.69
CA TYR A 19 -29.72 25.01 45.05
C TYR A 19 -28.32 25.60 44.74
N ALA A 20 -27.99 26.17 43.57
CA ALA A 20 -28.78 26.67 42.45
C ALA A 20 -27.88 26.91 41.21
N ILE A 21 -28.46 26.64 40.03
CA ILE A 21 -28.44 27.37 38.74
C ILE A 21 -27.20 28.22 38.39
N GLU A 22 -26.52 27.84 37.30
CA GLU A 22 -26.28 28.75 36.16
C GLU A 22 -26.16 27.96 34.84
N ARG A 23 -26.98 28.35 33.86
CA ARG A 23 -27.07 27.75 32.51
C ARG A 23 -25.91 28.26 31.65
N GLY A 24 -25.17 27.35 30.98
CA GLY A 24 -24.23 27.76 29.92
C GLY A 24 -23.27 26.67 29.43
N SER A 25 -23.69 25.94 28.38
CA SER A 25 -22.89 25.32 27.31
C SER A 25 -21.66 24.41 27.63
N THR A 26 -21.70 23.21 27.04
CA THR A 26 -20.62 22.22 26.81
C THR A 26 -20.07 21.51 28.04
N ASP A 27 -20.02 20.18 28.00
CA ASP A 27 -19.35 19.32 28.98
C ASP A 27 -17.89 19.73 29.15
N LYS A 28 -17.63 20.64 30.11
CA LYS A 28 -16.27 21.04 30.46
C LYS A 28 -15.62 19.84 31.14
N ARG A 29 -14.62 19.25 30.48
CA ARG A 29 -13.83 18.14 31.01
C ARG A 29 -13.39 18.44 32.45
N LYS A 30 -13.62 17.49 33.35
CA LYS A 30 -13.28 17.60 34.78
C LYS A 30 -11.79 17.36 35.02
N CYS A 31 -11.28 17.90 36.12
CA CYS A 31 -9.94 17.63 36.61
C CYS A 31 -9.72 16.13 36.87
N ARG A 32 -8.51 15.63 36.57
CA ARG A 32 -8.17 14.20 36.74
C ARG A 32 -7.77 13.80 38.17
N LEU A 33 -7.52 14.77 39.06
CA LEU A 33 -7.23 14.47 40.47
C LEU A 33 -8.49 13.91 41.15
N GLU A 34 -8.35 12.80 41.87
CA GLU A 34 -9.48 12.18 42.58
C GLU A 34 -10.04 13.14 43.64
N GLY A 35 -11.37 13.22 43.73
CA GLY A 35 -12.06 14.16 44.62
C GLY A 35 -12.13 15.60 44.11
N CYS A 36 -11.51 15.95 42.97
CA CYS A 36 -11.64 17.27 42.36
C CYS A 36 -12.74 17.32 41.29
N TRP A 37 -13.71 18.21 41.46
CA TRP A 37 -14.84 18.37 40.54
C TRP A 37 -14.75 19.64 39.66
N THR A 38 -13.63 20.36 39.75
CA THR A 38 -13.41 21.62 39.02
C THR A 38 -13.09 21.36 37.53
N ALA A 39 -13.49 22.29 36.66
CA ALA A 39 -13.16 22.25 35.23
C ALA A 39 -11.65 22.44 34.99
N ILE A 40 -11.12 21.83 33.92
CA ILE A 40 -9.72 21.99 33.52
C ILE A 40 -9.38 23.42 33.09
N SER A 41 -8.12 23.83 33.34
CA SER A 41 -7.64 25.20 33.07
C SER A 41 -7.49 25.55 31.58
N GLY A 42 -7.54 24.59 30.67
CA GLY A 42 -7.34 24.82 29.24
C GLY A 42 -7.43 23.55 28.38
N PRO A 43 -7.42 23.65 27.05
CA PRO A 43 -7.62 22.53 26.13
C PRO A 43 -6.51 21.47 26.19
N GLU A 44 -5.28 21.85 26.55
CA GLU A 44 -4.15 20.92 26.66
C GLU A 44 -3.95 20.36 28.08
N SER A 45 -4.54 21.01 29.08
CA SER A 45 -4.40 20.60 30.47
C SER A 45 -5.37 19.45 30.81
N LYS A 46 -4.92 18.55 31.69
CA LYS A 46 -5.76 17.53 32.34
C LYS A 46 -6.21 17.93 33.74
N PHE A 47 -5.77 19.08 34.23
CA PHE A 47 -5.97 19.53 35.60
C PHE A 47 -6.51 20.97 35.65
N CYS A 48 -7.27 21.28 36.70
CA CYS A 48 -7.78 22.63 36.97
C CYS A 48 -6.68 23.60 37.43
N SER A 49 -5.57 23.08 37.96
CA SER A 49 -4.42 23.88 38.40
C SER A 49 -3.11 23.09 38.31
N LYS A 50 -1.98 23.81 38.32
CA LYS A 50 -0.64 23.20 38.39
C LYS A 50 -0.46 22.36 39.66
N GLN A 51 -1.02 22.82 40.78
CA GLN A 51 -0.92 22.13 42.06
C GLN A 51 -1.57 20.74 42.00
N HIS A 52 -2.76 20.64 41.40
CA HIS A 52 -3.47 19.36 41.27
C HIS A 52 -2.74 18.40 40.33
N GLY A 53 -2.09 18.91 39.28
CA GLY A 53 -1.24 18.09 38.42
C GLY A 53 -0.02 17.53 39.15
N LEU A 54 0.62 18.33 40.01
CA LEU A 54 1.74 17.88 40.84
C LEU A 54 1.32 16.85 41.88
N GLU A 55 0.16 17.05 42.50
CA GLU A 55 -0.40 16.13 43.49
C GLU A 55 -0.71 14.77 42.86
N TYR A 56 -1.40 14.77 41.72
CA TYR A 56 -1.67 13.57 40.94
C TYR A 56 -0.38 12.82 40.59
N MET A 57 0.67 13.52 40.13
CA MET A 57 1.95 12.88 39.81
C MET A 57 2.65 12.33 41.05
N ARG A 58 2.56 12.99 42.21
CA ARG A 58 3.13 12.47 43.47
C ARG A 58 2.41 11.19 43.91
N GLU A 59 1.08 11.15 43.81
CA GLU A 59 0.30 9.95 44.11
C GLU A 59 0.65 8.79 43.18
N ALA A 60 0.78 9.06 41.87
CA ALA A 60 1.22 8.07 40.89
C ALA A 60 2.62 7.53 41.24
N MET A 61 3.57 8.39 41.63
CA MET A 61 4.91 7.95 42.05
C MET A 61 4.88 7.10 43.33
N ARG A 62 4.05 7.46 44.32
CA ARG A 62 3.90 6.66 45.55
C ARG A 62 3.25 5.30 45.26
N ALA A 63 2.27 5.26 44.37
CA ALA A 63 1.63 4.01 43.96
C ALA A 63 2.62 3.06 43.28
N LEU A 64 3.54 3.59 42.46
CA LEU A 64 4.63 2.80 41.86
C LEU A 64 5.61 2.27 42.92
N GLU A 65 6.00 3.09 43.90
CA GLU A 65 6.87 2.66 45.00
C GLU A 65 6.25 1.51 45.82
N LEU A 66 4.94 1.60 46.08
CA LEU A 66 4.21 0.59 46.87
C LEU A 66 4.05 -0.74 46.12
N ARG A 67 3.94 -0.71 44.79
CA ARG A 67 3.91 -1.93 43.95
C ARG A 67 5.25 -2.64 43.96
N GLN A 68 6.35 -1.89 43.81
CA GLN A 68 7.71 -2.43 43.85
C GLN A 68 8.09 -3.04 45.20
N SER A 69 7.52 -2.56 46.31
CA SER A 69 7.76 -3.18 47.63
C SER A 69 7.00 -4.49 47.84
N ASN A 70 5.91 -4.71 47.11
CA ASN A 70 5.01 -5.85 47.30
C ASN A 70 5.32 -7.03 46.34
N GLU A 71 6.08 -6.81 45.26
CA GLU A 71 6.49 -7.84 44.28
C GLU A 71 7.70 -8.69 44.72
N LYS A 72 7.87 -8.95 46.03
CA LYS A 72 8.87 -9.89 46.55
C LYS A 72 8.36 -11.33 46.65
N ASP A 73 7.30 -11.69 45.95
CA ASP A 73 6.83 -13.07 45.86
C ASP A 73 7.48 -13.77 44.66
N GLU A 74 8.30 -14.78 44.98
CA GLU A 74 9.29 -15.45 44.12
C GLU A 74 8.72 -16.32 42.97
N ASN A 75 7.51 -16.08 42.46
CA ASN A 75 6.87 -17.10 41.59
C ASN A 75 6.02 -16.61 40.40
N SER A 76 6.23 -15.40 39.87
CA SER A 76 5.64 -15.02 38.58
C SER A 76 6.72 -14.82 37.52
N GLU A 77 6.95 -15.84 36.70
CA GLU A 77 7.77 -15.83 35.47
C GLU A 77 7.14 -14.98 34.33
N GLU A 78 6.59 -13.80 34.62
CA GLU A 78 6.26 -12.82 33.59
C GLU A 78 7.08 -11.55 33.80
N ASP A 79 8.12 -11.43 32.97
CA ASP A 79 9.11 -10.33 32.86
C ASP A 79 8.48 -8.94 32.57
N ARG A 80 7.61 -8.44 33.44
CA ARG A 80 7.23 -7.02 33.45
C ARG A 80 8.01 -6.31 34.54
N LYS A 81 9.30 -6.09 34.27
CA LYS A 81 10.12 -5.20 35.09
C LYS A 81 9.52 -3.79 35.05
N GLU A 82 8.75 -3.43 36.08
CA GLU A 82 8.25 -2.06 36.22
C GLU A 82 9.43 -1.08 36.36
N LEU A 83 9.31 0.09 35.72
CA LEU A 83 10.32 1.15 35.83
C LEU A 83 10.46 1.62 37.28
N THR A 84 11.66 1.53 37.83
CA THR A 84 11.96 2.09 39.16
C THR A 84 11.84 3.61 39.14
N LYS A 85 11.59 4.21 40.31
CA LYS A 85 11.60 5.67 40.46
C LYS A 85 12.90 6.30 39.97
N ALA A 86 14.03 5.64 40.19
CA ALA A 86 15.34 6.12 39.73
C ALA A 86 15.42 6.14 38.20
N GLU A 87 14.98 5.08 37.53
CA GLU A 87 14.94 4.98 36.06
C GLU A 87 13.97 6.00 35.46
N LEU A 88 12.81 6.20 36.07
CA LEU A 88 11.84 7.22 35.61
C LEU A 88 12.42 8.64 35.72
N VAL A 89 13.13 8.94 36.82
CA VAL A 89 13.82 10.22 36.99
C VAL A 89 14.91 10.40 35.94
N GLN A 90 15.64 9.33 35.59
CA GLN A 90 16.62 9.39 34.51
C GLN A 90 15.97 9.65 33.15
N LEU A 91 14.87 8.97 32.83
CA LEU A 91 14.11 9.19 31.60
C LEU A 91 13.60 10.64 31.48
N ILE A 92 13.06 11.19 32.57
CA ILE A 92 12.59 12.58 32.61
C ILE A 92 13.78 13.55 32.48
N ARG A 93 14.93 13.25 33.07
CA ARG A 93 16.14 14.09 32.90
C ARG A 93 16.68 14.07 31.48
N HIS A 94 16.54 12.94 30.78
CA HIS A 94 17.01 12.78 29.41
C HIS A 94 16.02 13.34 28.37
N SER A 95 14.74 13.47 28.72
CA SER A 95 13.71 14.10 27.88
C SER A 95 13.48 15.54 28.31
N SER A 96 14.00 16.48 27.53
CA SER A 96 13.84 17.92 27.81
C SER A 96 12.41 18.43 27.53
N THR A 97 11.60 17.70 26.76
CA THR A 97 10.23 18.07 26.41
C THR A 97 9.23 16.91 26.59
N TYR A 98 7.96 17.24 26.83
CA TYR A 98 6.89 16.25 26.91
C TYR A 98 6.78 15.39 25.63
N GLU A 99 7.00 16.00 24.47
CA GLU A 99 6.97 15.30 23.17
C GLU A 99 8.12 14.29 23.05
N THR A 100 9.32 14.65 23.51
CA THR A 100 10.44 13.71 23.54
C THR A 100 10.15 12.54 24.46
N LEU A 101 9.63 12.78 25.68
CA LEU A 101 9.24 11.73 26.63
C LEU A 101 8.15 10.81 26.07
N LYS A 102 7.15 11.38 25.39
CA LYS A 102 6.06 10.63 24.74
C LYS A 102 6.57 9.72 23.62
N ASN A 103 7.64 10.12 22.95
CA ASN A 103 8.24 9.37 21.84
C ASN A 103 9.37 8.42 22.28
N ILE A 104 9.72 8.38 23.58
CA ILE A 104 10.67 7.39 24.09
C ILE A 104 10.10 5.98 23.87
N GLY A 105 10.89 5.13 23.23
CA GLY A 105 10.48 3.76 22.89
C GLY A 105 9.59 3.65 21.64
N ALA A 106 9.29 4.76 20.96
CA ALA A 106 8.55 4.72 19.68
C ALA A 106 9.37 4.05 18.56
N THR A 107 10.70 4.11 18.66
CA THR A 107 11.64 3.49 17.72
C THR A 107 12.59 2.56 18.48
N LEU A 108 12.88 1.40 17.91
CA LEU A 108 13.94 0.53 18.40
C LEU A 108 15.30 1.24 18.28
N PRO A 109 16.24 1.05 19.23
CA PRO A 109 17.59 1.56 19.10
C PRO A 109 18.22 1.08 17.80
N ASP A 110 18.96 1.95 17.12
CA ASP A 110 19.62 1.54 15.88
C ASP A 110 20.84 0.69 16.21
N VAL A 111 20.64 -0.63 16.15
CA VAL A 111 21.72 -1.60 16.29
C VAL A 111 22.26 -1.88 14.89
N SER A 112 23.57 -1.74 14.70
CA SER A 112 24.24 -2.15 13.46
C SER A 112 24.07 -3.66 13.27
N VAL A 113 23.13 -4.04 12.42
CA VAL A 113 22.91 -5.44 12.01
C VAL A 113 23.57 -5.61 10.66
N ASP A 114 24.41 -6.64 10.50
CA ASP A 114 24.83 -7.08 9.18
C ASP A 114 23.61 -7.73 8.49
N LEU A 115 22.88 -6.91 7.74
CA LEU A 115 21.70 -7.32 6.99
C LEU A 115 22.09 -7.95 5.65
N GLU A 116 23.27 -7.60 5.10
CA GLU A 116 23.70 -8.01 3.76
C GLU A 116 23.98 -9.50 3.68
N ASN A 117 24.46 -10.13 4.76
CA ASN A 117 24.78 -11.55 4.78
C ASN A 117 23.66 -12.47 5.28
N GLN A 118 22.47 -11.94 5.57
CA GLN A 118 21.36 -12.75 6.07
C GLN A 118 20.72 -13.57 4.94
N PRO A 119 20.82 -14.92 4.94
CA PRO A 119 20.34 -15.76 3.84
C PRO A 119 18.83 -15.62 3.61
N ARG A 120 18.07 -15.36 4.70
CA ARG A 120 16.63 -15.10 4.63
C ARG A 120 16.29 -13.78 3.93
N LEU A 121 17.15 -12.77 4.02
CA LEU A 121 16.96 -11.49 3.36
C LEU A 121 17.40 -11.57 1.89
N LYS A 122 18.53 -12.25 1.60
CA LYS A 122 19.00 -12.48 0.22
C LYS A 122 17.93 -13.14 -0.64
N LYS A 123 17.31 -14.22 -0.16
CA LYS A 123 16.23 -14.89 -0.88
C LYS A 123 15.04 -13.96 -1.16
N ILE A 124 14.66 -13.12 -0.20
CA ILE A 124 13.56 -12.17 -0.40
C ILE A 124 13.95 -11.12 -1.45
N ASP A 125 15.21 -10.70 -1.47
CA ASP A 125 15.70 -9.73 -2.45
C ASP A 125 15.76 -10.31 -3.87
N GLU A 126 16.14 -11.59 -3.99
CA GLU A 126 16.03 -12.35 -5.25
C GLU A 126 14.56 -12.46 -5.70
N ASP A 127 13.66 -12.89 -4.81
CA ASP A 127 12.22 -13.02 -5.12
C ASP A 127 11.59 -11.66 -5.51
N VAL A 128 12.03 -10.55 -4.90
CA VAL A 128 11.59 -9.19 -5.26
C VAL A 128 12.10 -8.79 -6.63
N ALA A 129 13.38 -9.03 -6.93
CA ALA A 129 13.95 -8.72 -8.24
C ALA A 129 13.22 -9.49 -9.37
N ASP A 130 12.90 -10.76 -9.15
CA ASP A 130 12.14 -11.58 -10.10
C ASP A 130 10.73 -11.02 -10.35
N LEU A 131 10.07 -10.50 -9.31
CA LEU A 131 8.75 -9.86 -9.44
C LEU A 131 8.83 -8.51 -10.15
N GLU A 132 9.88 -7.73 -9.88
CA GLU A 132 10.13 -6.45 -10.55
C GLU A 132 10.35 -6.64 -12.07
N GLU A 133 11.09 -7.67 -12.47
CA GLU A 133 11.27 -8.01 -13.88
C GLU A 133 9.94 -8.37 -14.56
N LYS A 134 9.13 -9.21 -13.91
CA LYS A 134 7.79 -9.59 -14.41
C LYS A 134 6.86 -8.37 -14.52
N LEU A 135 6.89 -7.49 -13.52
CA LEU A 135 6.08 -6.27 -13.52
C LEU A 135 6.49 -5.33 -14.65
N LYS A 136 7.79 -5.21 -14.92
CA LYS A 136 8.32 -4.44 -16.05
C LYS A 136 7.82 -5.00 -17.38
N LEU A 137 7.83 -6.33 -17.54
CA LEU A 137 7.35 -6.99 -18.76
C LEU A 137 5.85 -6.74 -19.00
N GLU A 138 5.01 -6.91 -17.98
CA GLU A 138 3.57 -6.64 -18.09
C GLU A 138 3.28 -5.15 -18.34
N SER A 139 4.09 -4.26 -17.77
CA SER A 139 3.99 -2.81 -18.04
C SER A 139 4.31 -2.47 -19.49
N LEU A 140 5.33 -3.11 -20.09
CA LEU A 140 5.64 -2.99 -21.51
C LEU A 140 4.51 -3.53 -22.38
N ARG A 141 3.95 -4.70 -22.02
CA ARG A 141 2.79 -5.31 -22.70
C ARG A 141 1.59 -4.36 -22.70
N LYS A 142 1.33 -3.66 -21.58
CA LYS A 142 0.29 -2.63 -21.47
C LYS A 142 0.54 -1.46 -22.42
N GLN A 143 1.76 -0.94 -22.46
CA GLN A 143 2.12 0.17 -23.35
C GLN A 143 1.98 -0.22 -24.83
N LEU A 144 2.41 -1.42 -25.21
CA LEU A 144 2.22 -1.94 -26.56
C LEU A 144 0.72 -2.03 -26.90
N LEU A 145 -0.11 -2.56 -26.00
CA LEU A 145 -1.55 -2.66 -26.23
C LEU A 145 -2.21 -1.29 -26.47
N ILE A 146 -1.81 -0.27 -25.69
CA ILE A 146 -2.30 1.10 -25.86
C ILE A 146 -1.93 1.63 -27.25
N LYS A 147 -0.65 1.51 -27.64
CA LYS A 147 -0.19 1.99 -28.96
C LYS A 147 -0.83 1.20 -30.11
N THR A 148 -0.99 -0.11 -29.98
CA THR A 148 -1.71 -0.90 -30.99
C THR A 148 -3.16 -0.44 -31.12
N ARG A 149 -3.85 -0.14 -30.00
CA ARG A 149 -5.21 0.40 -30.03
C ARG A 149 -5.27 1.76 -30.77
N GLU A 150 -4.30 2.63 -30.54
CA GLU A 150 -4.19 3.91 -31.25
C GLU A 150 -3.94 3.71 -32.75
N ASN A 151 -3.02 2.80 -33.11
CA ASN A 151 -2.72 2.47 -34.50
C ASN A 151 -3.92 1.85 -35.24
N VAL A 152 -4.70 0.98 -34.59
CA VAL A 152 -5.92 0.40 -35.17
C VAL A 152 -7.01 1.47 -35.38
N LYS A 153 -7.11 2.43 -34.45
CA LYS A 153 -8.02 3.57 -34.60
C LYS A 153 -7.62 4.44 -35.80
N ARG A 154 -6.33 4.79 -35.89
CA ARG A 154 -5.78 5.55 -37.02
C ARG A 154 -5.98 4.83 -38.36
N LEU A 155 -5.67 3.53 -38.42
CA LEU A 155 -5.90 2.69 -39.60
C LEU A 155 -7.37 2.72 -40.04
N SER A 156 -8.30 2.61 -39.08
CA SER A 156 -9.74 2.64 -39.37
C SER A 156 -10.19 4.01 -39.93
N GLU A 157 -9.61 5.10 -39.44
CA GLU A 157 -9.85 6.46 -39.94
C GLU A 157 -9.29 6.65 -41.36
N GLU A 158 -8.06 6.21 -41.60
CA GLU A 158 -7.40 6.28 -42.91
C GLU A 158 -8.15 5.43 -43.97
N ILE A 159 -8.60 4.23 -43.62
CA ILE A 159 -9.42 3.37 -44.50
C ILE A 159 -10.78 4.03 -44.79
N THR A 160 -11.42 4.58 -43.76
CA THR A 160 -12.72 5.26 -43.94
C THR A 160 -12.57 6.46 -44.88
N ALA A 161 -11.50 7.25 -44.74
CA ALA A 161 -11.23 8.38 -45.61
C ALA A 161 -10.94 7.95 -47.07
N ALA A 162 -10.15 6.89 -47.26
CA ALA A 162 -9.81 6.39 -48.60
C ALA A 162 -11.03 5.83 -49.36
N MET A 163 -12.02 5.26 -48.66
CA MET A 163 -13.25 4.77 -49.29
C MET A 163 -14.28 5.87 -49.59
N ASP A 164 -14.10 7.08 -49.05
CA ASP A 164 -15.05 8.20 -49.19
C ASP A 164 -14.80 9.06 -50.47
N THR A 165 -13.77 8.76 -51.25
CA THR A 165 -13.42 9.51 -52.48
C THR A 165 -14.33 9.18 -53.69
N GLY A 166 -15.37 8.36 -53.51
CA GLY A 166 -16.34 8.00 -54.55
C GLY A 166 -17.56 8.93 -54.60
N THR A 167 -17.65 9.73 -55.65
CA THR A 167 -18.78 10.60 -56.02
C THR A 167 -20.17 9.99 -55.78
N SER A 168 -20.88 10.45 -54.76
CA SER A 168 -22.35 10.68 -54.69
C SER A 168 -22.87 10.47 -53.27
N LYS A 169 -23.39 11.53 -52.63
CA LYS A 169 -24.46 11.64 -51.59
C LYS A 169 -24.94 10.37 -50.83
N LYS A 170 -24.08 9.40 -50.55
CA LYS A 170 -24.38 8.15 -49.85
C LYS A 170 -23.68 8.25 -48.51
N LYS A 171 -24.42 8.05 -47.41
CA LYS A 171 -23.90 8.12 -46.03
C LYS A 171 -22.53 7.43 -45.94
N VAL A 172 -21.52 8.19 -45.51
CA VAL A 172 -20.16 7.71 -45.24
C VAL A 172 -20.26 6.43 -44.40
N LYS A 173 -19.86 5.29 -44.97
CA LYS A 173 -19.87 4.01 -44.24
C LYS A 173 -18.60 3.98 -43.40
N LYS A 174 -18.71 4.31 -42.11
CA LYS A 174 -17.61 4.18 -41.16
C LYS A 174 -17.09 2.74 -41.15
N VAL A 175 -15.82 2.54 -41.49
CA VAL A 175 -15.16 1.24 -41.46
C VAL A 175 -14.36 1.15 -40.17
N GLU A 176 -14.59 0.10 -39.40
CA GLU A 176 -13.81 -0.20 -38.20
C GLU A 176 -13.18 -1.57 -38.39
N VAL A 177 -11.85 -1.64 -38.30
CA VAL A 177 -11.09 -2.89 -38.45
C VAL A 177 -10.87 -3.53 -37.08
N CYS A 178 -10.80 -4.86 -37.05
CA CYS A 178 -10.52 -5.63 -35.84
C CYS A 178 -9.14 -5.28 -35.26
N GLY A 179 -8.10 -5.39 -36.08
CA GLY A 179 -6.74 -4.99 -35.73
C GLY A 179 -6.07 -5.85 -34.65
N PHE A 180 -6.62 -7.04 -34.35
CA PHE A 180 -5.96 -7.98 -33.45
C PHE A 180 -4.64 -8.44 -34.06
N ASP A 181 -3.56 -8.36 -33.28
CA ASP A 181 -2.24 -8.83 -33.67
C ASP A 181 -1.94 -10.16 -32.96
N LEU A 182 -1.60 -11.18 -33.74
CA LEU A 182 -1.21 -12.52 -33.27
C LEU A 182 0.03 -12.47 -32.37
N SER A 183 0.84 -11.41 -32.44
CA SER A 183 1.97 -11.19 -31.51
C SER A 183 1.55 -11.17 -30.04
N PHE A 184 0.31 -10.77 -29.73
CA PHE A 184 -0.22 -10.81 -28.36
C PHE A 184 -0.49 -12.23 -27.83
N ASN A 185 -0.51 -13.22 -28.72
CA ASN A 185 -0.77 -14.62 -28.39
C ASN A 185 0.50 -15.42 -28.09
N ASN A 186 1.68 -14.88 -28.42
CA ASN A 186 2.96 -15.53 -28.13
C ASN A 186 3.42 -15.19 -26.70
N GLU A 187 3.70 -16.23 -25.92
CA GLU A 187 4.17 -16.12 -24.54
C GLU A 187 5.55 -15.44 -24.46
N ALA A 188 5.71 -14.61 -23.42
CA ALA A 188 6.92 -14.07 -22.76
C ALA A 188 8.14 -13.62 -23.58
N ASP A 189 8.61 -14.39 -24.56
CA ASP A 189 9.86 -14.14 -25.28
C ASP A 189 9.74 -13.02 -26.32
N PHE A 190 8.55 -12.80 -26.90
CA PHE A 190 8.34 -11.70 -27.84
C PHE A 190 8.57 -10.33 -27.17
N PHE A 191 8.17 -10.18 -25.90
CA PHE A 191 8.21 -8.90 -25.19
C PHE A 191 9.56 -8.61 -24.53
N LYS A 192 10.48 -9.57 -24.47
CA LYS A 192 11.83 -9.36 -23.90
C LYS A 192 12.70 -8.47 -24.78
N ASP A 193 12.52 -8.55 -26.10
CA ASP A 193 13.31 -7.84 -27.09
C ASP A 193 12.59 -6.62 -27.70
N VAL A 194 11.33 -6.37 -27.33
CA VAL A 194 10.55 -5.23 -27.83
C VAL A 194 11.02 -3.94 -27.17
N THR A 195 11.65 -3.08 -27.95
CA THR A 195 12.04 -1.74 -27.52
C THR A 195 10.90 -0.73 -27.69
N GLU A 196 10.96 0.41 -26.98
CA GLU A 196 9.97 1.49 -27.12
C GLU A 196 9.83 2.01 -28.56
N ASP A 197 10.85 1.79 -29.40
CA ASP A 197 10.90 2.22 -30.80
C ASP A 197 10.28 1.20 -31.78
N ASP A 198 10.10 -0.06 -31.36
CA ASP A 198 9.46 -1.12 -32.17
C ASP A 198 7.93 -1.04 -32.19
N LEU A 199 7.39 -0.01 -31.53
CA LEU A 199 5.96 0.19 -31.29
C LEU A 199 5.21 0.64 -32.57
N VAL A 200 4.95 -0.31 -33.49
CA VAL A 200 3.90 -0.46 -34.54
C VAL A 200 3.52 0.77 -35.40
N SER A 201 4.23 1.89 -35.28
CA SER A 201 3.83 3.18 -35.88
C SER A 201 4.06 3.26 -37.39
N LYS A 202 4.90 2.37 -37.97
CA LYS A 202 5.37 2.48 -39.36
C LYS A 202 4.59 1.70 -40.42
N GLN A 203 3.59 0.89 -40.04
CA GLN A 203 2.97 -0.08 -40.97
C GLN A 203 1.57 0.32 -41.47
N THR A 204 1.04 1.46 -41.06
CA THR A 204 -0.38 1.80 -41.27
C THR A 204 -0.78 1.98 -42.73
N GLU A 205 0.05 2.64 -43.54
CA GLU A 205 -0.23 2.83 -44.98
C GLU A 205 -0.24 1.49 -45.73
N GLN A 206 0.69 0.58 -45.43
CA GLN A 206 0.75 -0.75 -46.06
C GLN A 206 -0.46 -1.62 -45.67
N LEU A 207 -0.89 -1.55 -44.41
CA LEU A 207 -2.09 -2.26 -43.94
C LEU A 207 -3.38 -1.70 -44.54
N LYS A 208 -3.43 -0.39 -44.78
CA LYS A 208 -4.55 0.29 -45.45
C LYS A 208 -4.66 -0.14 -46.91
N GLU A 209 -3.55 -0.11 -47.66
CA GLU A 209 -3.51 -0.60 -49.06
C GLU A 209 -4.00 -2.06 -49.15
N ARG A 210 -3.53 -2.91 -48.23
CA ARG A 210 -3.98 -4.31 -48.13
C ARG A 210 -5.46 -4.46 -47.81
N PHE A 211 -6.01 -3.64 -46.91
CA PHE A 211 -7.45 -3.71 -46.63
C PHE A 211 -8.28 -3.32 -47.85
N ILE A 212 -7.86 -2.30 -48.60
CA ILE A 212 -8.54 -1.85 -49.81
C ILE A 212 -8.47 -2.94 -50.89
N SER A 213 -7.30 -3.56 -51.09
CA SER A 213 -7.14 -4.63 -52.08
C SER A 213 -8.02 -5.85 -51.79
N LEU A 214 -8.16 -6.23 -50.51
CA LEU A 214 -9.07 -7.31 -50.07
C LEU A 214 -10.56 -7.00 -50.31
N GLN A 215 -10.93 -5.73 -50.46
CA GLN A 215 -12.31 -5.29 -50.70
C GLN A 215 -12.62 -5.11 -52.19
N SER A 216 -11.62 -4.77 -53.01
CA SER A 216 -11.73 -4.80 -54.47
C SER A 216 -11.73 -6.26 -54.96
N SER A 217 -12.63 -6.59 -55.88
CA SER A 217 -12.85 -7.96 -56.40
C SER A 217 -11.71 -8.56 -57.22
N ASP A 218 -10.58 -7.86 -57.35
CA ASP A 218 -9.41 -8.31 -58.11
C ASP A 218 -8.55 -9.22 -57.23
N LYS A 219 -8.84 -10.53 -57.33
CA LYS A 219 -8.19 -11.60 -56.55
C LYS A 219 -6.78 -11.97 -57.03
N ASP A 220 -6.23 -11.27 -58.03
CA ASP A 220 -5.05 -11.72 -58.78
C ASP A 220 -3.74 -10.99 -58.42
N THR A 221 -3.67 -10.34 -57.26
CA THR A 221 -2.38 -9.85 -56.76
C THR A 221 -1.86 -10.84 -55.72
N GLU A 222 -0.98 -11.75 -56.14
CA GLU A 222 -0.09 -12.49 -55.23
C GLU A 222 0.86 -11.49 -54.54
N MET A 223 0.32 -10.74 -53.58
CA MET A 223 1.12 -9.98 -52.63
C MET A 223 1.69 -10.97 -51.64
N GLU A 224 3.00 -11.18 -51.71
CA GLU A 224 3.78 -11.89 -50.71
C GLU A 224 3.39 -11.36 -49.32
N ASP A 225 2.96 -12.27 -48.44
CA ASP A 225 2.22 -11.95 -47.23
C ASP A 225 3.17 -11.35 -46.18
N LEU A 226 3.52 -10.07 -46.35
CA LEU A 226 4.51 -9.36 -45.54
C LEU A 226 4.04 -9.14 -44.09
N TYR A 227 2.75 -9.34 -43.78
CA TYR A 227 2.16 -9.06 -42.47
C TYR A 227 1.04 -10.05 -42.09
N PRO A 228 1.33 -11.36 -41.94
CA PRO A 228 0.30 -12.37 -41.68
C PRO A 228 -0.34 -12.26 -40.29
N ASN A 229 0.19 -11.39 -39.42
CA ASN A 229 -0.11 -11.38 -37.99
C ASN A 229 -1.31 -10.50 -37.59
N ILE A 230 -1.74 -9.54 -38.44
CA ILE A 230 -2.79 -8.56 -38.07
C ILE A 230 -4.13 -8.88 -38.73
N CYS A 231 -5.19 -8.94 -37.92
CA CYS A 231 -6.54 -9.22 -38.36
C CYS A 231 -7.20 -7.99 -39.02
N LEU A 232 -7.37 -8.03 -40.34
CA LEU A 232 -7.99 -6.97 -41.14
C LEU A 232 -9.51 -7.12 -41.33
N THR A 233 -10.17 -8.04 -40.64
CA THR A 233 -11.64 -8.20 -40.71
C THR A 233 -12.34 -6.98 -40.10
N GLU A 234 -13.49 -6.56 -40.66
CA GLU A 234 -14.34 -5.54 -40.02
C GLU A 234 -14.69 -5.96 -38.58
N LYS A 235 -14.51 -5.07 -37.61
CA LYS A 235 -14.67 -5.31 -36.18
C LYS A 235 -16.01 -5.95 -35.83
N LYS A 236 -17.11 -5.49 -36.43
CA LYS A 236 -18.47 -6.02 -36.22
C LYS A 236 -18.67 -7.44 -36.76
N LYS A 237 -17.83 -7.87 -37.71
CA LYS A 237 -17.89 -9.19 -38.36
C LYS A 237 -16.85 -10.16 -37.79
N CYS A 238 -15.89 -9.67 -36.99
CA CYS A 238 -14.83 -10.48 -36.43
C CYS A 238 -15.30 -11.18 -35.15
N LEU A 239 -15.81 -12.41 -35.28
CA LEU A 239 -16.23 -13.22 -34.12
C LEU A 239 -15.03 -13.78 -33.34
N LYS A 240 -13.92 -14.07 -34.02
CA LYS A 240 -12.74 -14.72 -33.42
C LYS A 240 -12.04 -13.86 -32.37
N HIS A 241 -11.96 -12.54 -32.61
CA HIS A 241 -11.27 -11.59 -31.73
C HIS A 241 -12.26 -10.59 -31.11
N ASN A 242 -13.53 -10.96 -30.96
CA ASN A 242 -14.51 -10.04 -30.41
C ASN A 242 -14.12 -9.66 -28.98
N GLY A 243 -14.00 -8.36 -28.70
CA GLY A 243 -13.64 -7.86 -27.37
C GLY A 243 -12.17 -8.05 -26.97
N TRP A 244 -11.29 -8.45 -27.90
CA TRP A 244 -9.87 -8.73 -27.60
C TRP A 244 -9.18 -7.59 -26.83
N GLN A 245 -9.48 -6.33 -27.17
CA GLN A 245 -8.89 -5.16 -26.52
C GLN A 245 -9.23 -5.10 -25.03
N THR A 246 -10.49 -5.34 -24.68
CA THR A 246 -10.96 -5.32 -23.28
C THR A 246 -10.39 -6.51 -22.54
N MET A 247 -10.45 -7.71 -23.12
CA MET A 247 -9.95 -8.93 -22.49
C MET A 247 -8.45 -8.83 -22.17
N LEU A 248 -7.62 -8.37 -23.12
CA LEU A 248 -6.19 -8.19 -22.89
C LEU A 248 -5.91 -7.08 -21.88
N THR A 249 -6.69 -5.99 -21.88
CA THR A 249 -6.53 -4.92 -20.88
C THR A 249 -6.79 -5.45 -19.48
N ASP A 250 -7.90 -6.16 -19.30
CA ASP A 250 -8.29 -6.73 -18.01
C ASP A 250 -7.27 -7.78 -17.53
N GLU A 251 -6.80 -8.66 -18.42
CA GLU A 251 -5.76 -9.65 -18.12
C GLU A 251 -4.46 -8.99 -17.64
N ILE A 252 -3.95 -8.02 -18.39
CA ILE A 252 -2.70 -7.32 -18.06
C ILE A 252 -2.85 -6.55 -16.73
N ASP A 253 -3.98 -5.85 -16.55
CA ASP A 253 -4.24 -5.10 -15.31
C ASP A 253 -4.35 -6.03 -14.09
N MET A 254 -5.00 -7.18 -14.22
CA MET A 254 -5.05 -8.20 -13.16
C MET A 254 -3.65 -8.75 -12.85
N ASN A 255 -2.84 -9.03 -13.87
CA ASN A 255 -1.48 -9.53 -13.68
C ASN A 255 -0.60 -8.51 -12.94
N ILE A 256 -0.64 -7.23 -13.36
CA ILE A 256 0.07 -6.13 -12.69
C ILE A 256 -0.34 -6.04 -11.22
N GLN A 257 -1.64 -5.98 -10.93
CA GLN A 257 -2.14 -5.91 -9.56
C GLN A 257 -1.69 -7.10 -8.71
N ASN A 258 -1.75 -8.31 -9.27
CA ASN A 258 -1.32 -9.51 -8.56
C ASN A 258 0.19 -9.48 -8.24
N LEU A 259 1.02 -9.04 -9.18
CA LEU A 259 2.46 -8.89 -8.98
C LEU A 259 2.78 -7.82 -7.91
N GLU A 260 2.11 -6.68 -7.95
CA GLU A 260 2.27 -5.60 -6.95
C GLU A 260 1.87 -6.06 -5.54
N ILE A 261 0.78 -6.83 -5.42
CA ILE A 261 0.35 -7.42 -4.14
C ILE A 261 1.40 -8.39 -3.61
N GLN A 262 1.95 -9.25 -4.47
CA GLN A 262 2.99 -10.21 -4.07
C GLN A 262 4.26 -9.49 -3.61
N MET A 263 4.69 -8.46 -4.35
CA MET A 263 5.85 -7.65 -4.02
C MET A 263 5.66 -6.93 -2.68
N THR A 264 4.49 -6.33 -2.46
CA THR A 264 4.16 -5.66 -1.19
C THR A 264 4.26 -6.61 0.00
N LYS A 265 3.71 -7.83 -0.14
CA LYS A 265 3.79 -8.86 0.91
C LYS A 265 5.23 -9.27 1.22
N LEU A 266 6.09 -9.40 0.20
CA LEU A 266 7.51 -9.72 0.40
C LEU A 266 8.25 -8.58 1.10
N LEU A 267 7.99 -7.32 0.74
CA LEU A 267 8.58 -6.16 1.40
C LEU A 267 8.14 -6.01 2.86
N GLU A 268 6.87 -6.28 3.16
CA GLU A 268 6.37 -6.31 4.55
C GLU A 268 7.01 -7.44 5.36
N ARG A 269 7.18 -8.62 4.73
CA ARG A 269 7.90 -9.73 5.33
C ARG A 269 9.36 -9.37 5.60
N LYS A 270 10.04 -8.71 4.66
CA LYS A 270 11.42 -8.20 4.81
C LYS A 270 11.52 -7.28 6.02
N LYS A 271 10.63 -6.28 6.12
CA LYS A 271 10.58 -5.34 7.26
C LYS A 271 10.37 -6.06 8.59
N SER A 272 9.50 -7.07 8.61
CA SER A 272 9.22 -7.86 9.82
C SER A 272 10.44 -8.67 10.26
N ILE A 273 11.15 -9.31 9.32
CA ILE A 273 12.39 -10.05 9.62
C ILE A 273 13.47 -9.10 10.15
N ILE A 274 13.67 -7.94 9.52
CA ILE A 274 14.62 -6.94 9.98
C ILE A 274 14.29 -6.49 11.41
N LYS A 275 13.02 -6.30 11.73
CA LYS A 275 12.58 -5.95 13.08
C LYS A 275 12.96 -7.02 14.09
N VAL A 276 12.69 -8.30 13.80
CA VAL A 276 13.05 -9.43 14.67
C VAL A 276 14.56 -9.49 14.87
N LEU A 277 15.34 -9.42 13.78
CA LEU A 277 16.81 -9.46 13.86
C LEU A 277 17.39 -8.32 14.71
N LYS A 278 16.82 -7.11 14.60
CA LYS A 278 17.22 -5.96 15.44
C LYS A 278 16.88 -6.20 16.91
N THR A 279 15.69 -6.75 17.20
CA THR A 279 15.29 -7.09 18.58
C THR A 279 16.20 -8.16 19.18
N ASP A 280 16.43 -9.27 18.47
CA ASP A 280 17.25 -10.38 18.96
C ASP A 280 18.69 -9.92 19.28
N LEU A 281 19.28 -9.08 18.42
CA LEU A 281 20.62 -8.53 18.66
C LEU A 281 20.66 -7.56 19.83
N PHE A 282 19.59 -6.77 20.04
CA PHE A 282 19.49 -5.89 21.20
C PHE A 282 19.44 -6.69 22.50
N GLU A 283 18.60 -7.74 22.55
CA GLU A 283 18.47 -8.62 23.70
C GLU A 283 19.79 -9.35 24.01
N GLN A 284 20.46 -9.90 22.98
CA GLN A 284 21.77 -10.52 23.16
C GLN A 284 22.81 -9.55 23.75
N LYS A 285 22.88 -8.32 23.23
CA LYS A 285 23.79 -7.29 23.77
C LYS A 285 23.43 -6.91 25.21
N ALA A 286 22.15 -6.87 25.55
CA ALA A 286 21.68 -6.59 26.92
C ALA A 286 22.11 -7.70 27.89
N HIS A 287 21.94 -8.97 27.52
CA HIS A 287 22.36 -10.12 28.34
C HIS A 287 23.88 -10.18 28.55
N VAL A 288 24.67 -9.86 27.52
CA VAL A 288 26.15 -9.83 27.64
C VAL A 288 26.59 -8.73 28.62
N LYS A 289 26.00 -7.53 28.53
CA LYS A 289 26.30 -6.44 29.49
C LYS A 289 25.92 -6.81 30.92
N GLN A 290 24.77 -7.47 31.12
CA GLN A 290 24.34 -7.89 32.44
C GLN A 290 25.29 -8.94 33.04
N LYS A 291 25.78 -9.90 32.24
CA LYS A 291 26.78 -10.88 32.69
C LYS A 291 28.14 -10.24 33.01
N GLN A 292 28.56 -9.22 32.26
CA GLN A 292 29.80 -8.48 32.54
C GLN A 292 29.74 -7.62 33.81
N MET A 293 28.55 -7.16 34.21
CA MET A 293 28.37 -6.40 35.46
C MET A 293 28.26 -7.26 36.72
N LEU A 294 28.02 -8.56 36.56
CA LEU A 294 27.92 -9.55 37.66
C LEU A 294 29.22 -10.35 37.87
N SER A 295 30.22 -10.13 37.01
CA SER A 295 31.58 -10.66 37.07
C SER A 295 32.54 -9.64 37.65
#